data_AF-A0A845WVN9-F1
#
_entry.id   AF-A0A845WVN9-F1
#
_cell.length_a   1.000
_cell.length_b   1.000
_cell.length_c   1.000
_cell.angle_alpha   90.00
_cell.angle_beta   90.00
_cell.angle_gamma   90.00
#
_symmetry.space_group_name_H-M   'P 1'
#
loop_
_entity.id
_entity.type
_entity.pdbx_description
1 polymer ?
#
loop_
_entity_poly.entity_id
_entity_poly.type
_entity_poly.pdbx_seq_one_letter_code
_entity_poly.pdbx_strand_id
1 'polypeptide(L)'
;QSQPLDFFVLFSSATSLLGSLGQGMANYSAANGFLDGLAHYRGTMGLPGLSIHWGVVSQVGRGAGRDADIAPMLSKNGMGVISPAQFLESLELLMSSSDVEVGVVPIEWSGWQERVAQWPFLADWQETILEVAQPSKSDFLLKLEAKPPNERRLLLLAHVRRQVAQVLGISDPESIAMDTGFFDLGMDSLTSVELRNKLQSSLKLSLPSTIALDYPKIKDMVNYFAKDLLILEENDSDNVNSDSQQNLQLDRIAKELAEKLRGI
;
A
#
# COMPACT_ATOMS: atom_id res chain seq x y z
N GLN A 1 -16.70 -41.25 33.62
CA GLN A 1 -16.33 -40.76 32.27
C GLN A 1 -15.16 -39.80 32.43
N SER A 2 -13.97 -40.20 32.01
CA SER A 2 -12.76 -39.36 32.01
C SER A 2 -12.00 -39.61 30.71
N GLN A 3 -12.71 -39.48 29.58
CA GLN A 3 -12.05 -39.55 28.28
C GLN A 3 -11.27 -38.26 28.06
N PRO A 4 -10.03 -38.35 27.53
CA PRO A 4 -9.28 -37.17 27.14
C PRO A 4 -10.05 -36.40 26.07
N LEU A 5 -9.97 -35.07 26.12
CA LEU A 5 -10.63 -34.21 25.14
C LEU A 5 -9.84 -34.27 23.82
N ASP A 6 -10.53 -34.43 22.69
CA ASP A 6 -9.88 -34.43 21.39
C ASP A 6 -9.58 -33.01 20.87
N PHE A 7 -10.49 -32.05 21.14
CA PHE A 7 -10.37 -30.67 20.65
C PHE A 7 -10.81 -29.65 21.69
N PHE A 8 -10.06 -28.55 21.80
CA PHE A 8 -10.46 -27.37 22.56
C PHE A 8 -10.24 -26.13 21.68
N VAL A 9 -11.30 -25.67 21.02
CA VAL A 9 -11.23 -24.58 20.04
C VAL A 9 -11.85 -23.32 20.63
N LEU A 10 -11.08 -22.23 20.65
CA LEU A 10 -11.46 -20.92 21.14
C LEU A 10 -11.64 -19.97 19.96
N PHE A 11 -12.79 -19.31 19.92
CA PHE A 11 -13.14 -18.40 18.84
C PHE A 11 -12.76 -17.00 19.29
N SER A 12 -11.51 -16.65 19.01
CA SER A 12 -10.95 -15.34 19.23
C SER A 12 -11.26 -14.40 18.06
N SER A 13 -10.74 -13.19 18.09
CA SER A 13 -10.99 -12.16 17.09
C SER A 13 -9.68 -11.55 16.61
N ALA A 14 -9.62 -11.21 15.33
CA ALA A 14 -8.52 -10.44 14.74
C ALA A 14 -8.27 -9.09 15.44
N THR A 15 -9.24 -8.59 16.23
CA THR A 15 -9.07 -7.38 17.04
C THR A 15 -8.06 -7.53 18.19
N SER A 16 -7.80 -8.74 18.70
CA SER A 16 -6.70 -8.96 19.67
C SER A 16 -5.32 -8.89 19.02
N LEU A 17 -5.22 -9.19 17.72
CA LEU A 17 -3.97 -9.11 16.95
C LEU A 17 -3.73 -7.71 16.37
N LEU A 18 -4.73 -7.13 15.71
CA LEU A 18 -4.59 -5.96 14.83
C LEU A 18 -5.12 -4.67 15.47
N GLY A 19 -5.63 -4.75 16.70
CA GLY A 19 -6.34 -3.68 17.37
C GLY A 19 -7.76 -3.44 16.81
N SER A 20 -8.57 -2.70 17.55
CA SER A 20 -9.95 -2.39 17.18
C SER A 20 -10.04 -1.11 16.33
N LEU A 21 -10.89 -1.14 15.30
CA LEU A 21 -11.16 0.01 14.41
C LEU A 21 -12.06 1.10 15.04
N GLY A 22 -12.40 1.02 16.33
CA GLY A 22 -13.28 1.99 16.99
C GLY A 22 -12.93 2.20 18.47
N GLN A 23 -13.23 3.38 18.99
CA GLN A 23 -13.12 3.67 20.42
C GLN A 23 -14.07 2.76 21.22
N GLY A 24 -13.59 2.14 22.30
CA GLY A 24 -14.42 1.39 23.25
C GLY A 24 -14.41 -0.14 23.15
N MET A 25 -13.58 -0.74 22.28
CA MET A 25 -13.49 -2.21 22.17
C MET A 25 -12.32 -2.84 22.94
N ALA A 26 -11.74 -2.11 23.90
CA ALA A 26 -10.65 -2.61 24.73
C ALA A 26 -11.05 -3.87 25.52
N ASN A 27 -12.27 -3.89 26.08
CA ASN A 27 -12.78 -5.03 26.83
C ASN A 27 -12.91 -6.28 25.95
N TYR A 28 -13.37 -6.11 24.71
CA TYR A 28 -13.49 -7.21 23.74
C TYR A 28 -12.12 -7.74 23.35
N SER A 29 -11.17 -6.85 23.05
CA SER A 29 -9.79 -7.25 22.70
C SER A 29 -9.09 -7.96 23.87
N ALA A 30 -9.30 -7.49 25.11
CA ALA A 30 -8.76 -8.11 26.31
C ALA A 30 -9.37 -9.50 26.59
N ALA A 31 -10.69 -9.66 26.39
CA ALA A 31 -11.35 -10.96 26.53
C ALA A 31 -10.80 -11.98 25.51
N ASN A 32 -10.60 -11.56 24.25
CA ASN A 32 -10.00 -12.39 23.22
C ASN A 32 -8.53 -12.73 23.55
N GLY A 33 -7.74 -11.75 24.00
CA GLY A 33 -6.37 -12.01 24.47
C GLY A 33 -6.27 -13.01 25.62
N PHE A 34 -7.29 -13.07 26.51
CA PHE A 34 -7.37 -14.13 27.52
C PHE A 34 -7.61 -15.51 26.89
N LEU A 35 -8.47 -15.61 25.87
CA LEU A 35 -8.68 -16.87 25.14
C LEU A 35 -7.38 -17.35 24.48
N ASP A 36 -6.66 -16.42 23.86
CA ASP A 36 -5.37 -16.67 23.20
C ASP A 36 -4.36 -17.23 24.22
N GLY A 37 -4.20 -16.53 25.35
CA GLY A 37 -3.35 -16.98 26.45
C GLY A 37 -3.76 -18.32 27.08
N LEU A 38 -5.07 -18.60 27.15
CA LEU A 38 -5.59 -19.87 27.65
C LEU A 38 -5.24 -21.04 26.71
N ALA A 39 -5.30 -20.85 25.38
CA ALA A 39 -4.88 -21.86 24.42
C ALA A 39 -3.40 -22.22 24.62
N HIS A 40 -2.53 -21.22 24.73
CA HIS A 40 -1.11 -21.42 25.02
C HIS A 40 -0.85 -22.10 26.36
N TYR A 41 -1.51 -21.65 27.42
CA TYR A 41 -1.37 -22.25 28.75
C TYR A 41 -1.73 -23.74 28.73
N ARG A 42 -2.80 -24.12 28.03
CA ARG A 42 -3.18 -25.53 27.83
C ARG A 42 -2.12 -26.30 27.05
N GLY A 43 -1.55 -25.69 26.01
CA GLY A 43 -0.42 -26.24 25.26
C GLY A 43 0.79 -26.57 26.14
N THR A 44 1.13 -25.70 27.11
CA THR A 44 2.22 -25.97 28.07
C THR A 44 1.97 -27.17 28.98
N MET A 45 0.70 -27.58 29.13
CA MET A 45 0.29 -28.77 29.88
C MET A 45 0.15 -30.02 29.01
N GLY A 46 0.47 -29.94 27.71
CA GLY A 46 0.21 -31.02 26.76
C GLY A 46 -1.27 -31.28 26.51
N LEU A 47 -2.14 -30.31 26.80
CA LEU A 47 -3.57 -30.39 26.57
C LEU A 47 -3.93 -29.70 25.24
N PRO A 48 -4.93 -30.19 24.49
CA PRO A 48 -5.38 -29.52 23.27
C PRO A 48 -5.83 -28.10 23.56
N GLY A 49 -5.46 -27.16 22.69
CA GLY A 49 -5.84 -25.75 22.75
C GLY A 49 -5.52 -25.07 21.43
N LEU A 50 -6.55 -24.60 20.74
CA LEU A 50 -6.45 -23.84 19.49
C LEU A 50 -7.24 -22.55 19.67
N SER A 51 -6.57 -21.40 19.56
CA SER A 51 -7.24 -20.10 19.43
C SER A 51 -7.27 -19.66 17.98
N ILE A 52 -8.44 -19.29 17.46
CA ILE A 52 -8.59 -18.81 16.08
C ILE A 52 -9.04 -17.36 16.11
N HIS A 53 -8.22 -16.46 15.55
CA HIS A 53 -8.56 -15.03 15.45
C HIS A 53 -9.35 -14.78 14.18
N TRP A 54 -10.66 -14.79 14.31
CA TRP A 54 -11.55 -14.58 13.17
C TRP A 54 -11.59 -13.10 12.77
N GLY A 55 -11.43 -12.87 11.47
CA GLY A 55 -11.90 -11.66 10.80
C GLY A 55 -13.42 -11.57 10.83
N VAL A 56 -13.97 -10.54 10.19
CA VAL A 56 -15.43 -10.36 10.16
C VAL A 56 -16.07 -11.44 9.30
N VAL A 57 -17.03 -12.19 9.86
CA VAL A 57 -17.84 -13.16 9.12
C VAL A 57 -19.12 -12.48 8.61
N SER A 58 -19.39 -12.58 7.31
CA SER A 58 -20.60 -12.07 6.67
C SER A 58 -21.84 -12.85 7.12
N GLN A 59 -23.00 -12.18 7.15
CA GLN A 59 -24.32 -12.81 7.35
C GLN A 59 -24.51 -13.51 8.70
N VAL A 60 -23.51 -13.50 9.59
CA VAL A 60 -23.57 -14.01 10.96
C VAL A 60 -22.85 -13.04 11.91
N GLY A 61 -23.27 -12.98 13.17
CA GLY A 61 -22.60 -12.16 14.18
C GLY A 61 -22.57 -10.67 13.80
N ARG A 62 -21.40 -10.04 13.87
CA ARG A 62 -21.26 -8.59 13.58
C ARG A 62 -21.42 -8.24 12.10
N GLY A 63 -21.22 -9.18 11.18
CA GLY A 63 -21.52 -9.01 9.76
C GLY A 63 -23.00 -9.26 9.41
N ALA A 64 -23.84 -9.62 10.40
CA ALA A 64 -25.30 -9.67 10.30
C ALA A 64 -26.01 -8.55 11.08
N GLY A 65 -25.26 -7.73 11.82
CA GLY A 65 -25.81 -6.69 12.68
C GLY A 65 -26.45 -5.55 11.90
N ARG A 66 -27.41 -4.85 12.53
CA ARG A 66 -28.08 -3.64 12.01
C ARG A 66 -27.18 -2.41 11.86
N ASP A 67 -25.89 -2.53 12.20
CA ASP A 67 -24.93 -1.46 12.07
C ASP A 67 -24.53 -1.33 10.60
N ALA A 68 -24.59 -0.11 10.09
CA ALA A 68 -24.31 0.27 8.71
C ALA A 68 -23.23 -0.60 8.08
N ASP A 69 -23.51 -1.11 6.87
CA ASP A 69 -22.63 -1.94 6.05
C ASP A 69 -21.15 -1.69 6.39
N ILE A 70 -20.56 -2.61 7.16
CA ILE A 70 -19.18 -2.49 7.66
C ILE A 70 -18.17 -2.89 6.59
N ALA A 71 -18.63 -3.47 5.47
CA ALA A 71 -17.78 -3.93 4.39
C ALA A 71 -16.99 -2.79 3.71
N PRO A 72 -17.56 -1.61 3.42
CA PRO A 72 -16.80 -0.44 2.95
C PRO A 72 -15.72 0.01 3.94
N MET A 73 -16.01 0.00 5.26
CA MET A 73 -15.04 0.39 6.27
C MET A 73 -13.89 -0.63 6.37
N LEU A 74 -14.17 -1.92 6.31
CA LEU A 74 -13.17 -2.99 6.30
C LEU A 74 -12.31 -2.91 5.04
N SER A 75 -12.94 -2.75 3.88
CA SER A 75 -12.25 -2.64 2.58
C SER A 75 -11.32 -1.43 2.55
N LYS A 76 -11.77 -0.27 3.06
CA LYS A 76 -10.93 0.93 3.21
C LYS A 76 -9.68 0.69 4.07
N ASN A 77 -9.74 -0.27 5.01
CA ASN A 77 -8.64 -0.63 5.89
C ASN A 77 -7.87 -1.89 5.42
N GLY A 78 -8.06 -2.31 4.17
CA GLY A 78 -7.36 -3.47 3.60
C GLY A 78 -7.82 -4.82 4.15
N MET A 79 -9.03 -4.91 4.69
CA MET A 79 -9.59 -6.15 5.24
C MET A 79 -10.85 -6.55 4.50
N GLY A 80 -10.98 -7.83 4.22
CA GLY A 80 -12.17 -8.43 3.63
C GLY A 80 -13.09 -9.06 4.66
N VAL A 81 -14.15 -9.70 4.15
CA VAL A 81 -15.17 -10.38 4.94
C VAL A 81 -15.15 -11.87 4.61
N ILE A 82 -15.28 -12.72 5.63
CA ILE A 82 -15.31 -14.18 5.52
C ILE A 82 -16.73 -14.62 5.20
N SER A 83 -16.92 -15.42 4.15
CA SER A 83 -18.20 -16.08 3.90
C SER A 83 -18.43 -17.27 4.85
N PRO A 84 -19.69 -17.67 5.13
CA PRO A 84 -19.95 -18.86 5.93
C PRO A 84 -19.27 -20.15 5.41
N ALA A 85 -19.12 -20.28 4.08
CA ALA A 85 -18.41 -21.40 3.48
C ALA A 85 -16.90 -21.37 3.82
N GLN A 86 -16.25 -20.22 3.61
CA GLN A 86 -14.83 -20.04 3.97
C GLN A 86 -14.58 -20.22 5.47
N PHE A 87 -15.54 -19.83 6.31
CA PHE A 87 -15.46 -20.04 7.75
C PHE A 87 -15.40 -21.52 8.10
N LEU A 88 -16.30 -22.33 7.55
CA LEU A 88 -16.36 -23.77 7.79
C LEU A 88 -15.13 -24.50 7.22
N GLU A 89 -14.72 -24.15 6.00
CA GLU A 89 -13.51 -24.70 5.36
C GLU A 89 -12.25 -24.40 6.19
N SER A 90 -12.13 -23.17 6.69
CA SER A 90 -11.00 -22.78 7.55
C SER A 90 -11.02 -23.51 8.89
N LEU A 91 -12.21 -23.67 9.50
CA LEU A 91 -12.35 -24.39 10.76
C LEU A 91 -11.96 -25.86 10.62
N GLU A 92 -12.41 -26.54 9.56
CA GLU A 92 -12.07 -27.94 9.29
C GLU A 92 -10.56 -28.13 9.10
N LEU A 93 -9.92 -27.24 8.33
CA LEU A 93 -8.48 -27.25 8.11
C LEU A 93 -7.72 -27.07 9.43
N LEU A 94 -8.11 -26.08 10.23
CA LEU A 94 -7.41 -25.73 11.48
C LEU A 94 -7.60 -26.77 12.57
N MET A 95 -8.78 -27.40 12.66
CA MET A 95 -9.00 -28.52 13.59
C MET A 95 -8.13 -29.74 13.28
N SER A 96 -7.64 -29.88 12.04
CA SER A 96 -6.72 -30.95 11.64
C SER A 96 -5.25 -30.57 11.82
N SER A 97 -4.96 -29.32 12.21
CA SER A 97 -3.60 -28.81 12.43
C SER A 97 -3.13 -29.02 13.87
N SER A 98 -1.83 -28.87 14.10
CA SER A 98 -1.23 -28.83 15.44
C SER A 98 -0.96 -27.40 15.94
N ASP A 99 -1.53 -26.40 15.28
CA ASP A 99 -1.31 -25.00 15.63
C ASP A 99 -2.05 -24.64 16.91
N VAL A 100 -1.45 -23.78 17.73
CA VAL A 100 -2.03 -23.31 19.00
C VAL A 100 -2.80 -22.00 18.81
N GLU A 101 -2.39 -21.18 17.84
CA GLU A 101 -2.95 -19.86 17.59
C GLU A 101 -2.84 -19.51 16.11
N VAL A 102 -3.97 -19.23 15.45
CA VAL A 102 -4.01 -18.91 14.01
C VAL A 102 -4.99 -17.78 13.70
N GLY A 103 -4.59 -16.83 12.87
CA GLY A 103 -5.46 -15.78 12.36
C GLY A 103 -6.09 -16.13 11.02
N VAL A 104 -7.42 -16.02 10.91
CA VAL A 104 -8.14 -16.15 9.64
C VAL A 104 -8.74 -14.81 9.29
N VAL A 105 -8.02 -14.05 8.48
CA VAL A 105 -8.40 -12.69 8.08
C VAL A 105 -8.17 -12.53 6.57
N PRO A 106 -9.22 -12.28 5.77
CA PRO A 106 -9.03 -11.89 4.38
C PRO A 106 -8.35 -10.53 4.33
N ILE A 107 -7.19 -10.43 3.67
CA ILE A 107 -6.40 -9.19 3.57
C ILE A 107 -6.36 -8.74 2.11
N GLU A 108 -6.79 -7.50 1.88
CA GLU A 108 -6.57 -6.77 0.63
C GLU A 108 -5.26 -6.00 0.76
N TRP A 109 -4.18 -6.61 0.25
CA TRP A 109 -2.80 -6.17 0.50
C TRP A 109 -2.52 -4.71 0.10
N SER A 110 -3.16 -4.22 -0.96
CA SER A 110 -3.03 -2.84 -1.42
C SER A 110 -3.48 -1.83 -0.36
N GLY A 111 -4.65 -2.04 0.25
CA GLY A 111 -5.15 -1.19 1.33
C GLY A 111 -4.46 -1.46 2.67
N TRP A 112 -4.02 -2.69 2.90
CA TRP A 112 -3.35 -3.07 4.14
C TRP A 112 -2.00 -2.38 4.31
N GLN A 113 -1.21 -2.28 3.23
CA GLN A 113 0.10 -1.62 3.24
C GLN A 113 -0.01 -0.14 3.64
N GLU A 114 -1.01 0.58 3.12
CA GLU A 114 -1.23 2.00 3.46
C GLU A 114 -1.56 2.17 4.95
N ARG A 115 -2.31 1.23 5.54
CA ARG A 115 -2.65 1.23 6.97
C ARG A 115 -1.43 0.93 7.83
N VAL A 116 -0.67 -0.10 7.47
CA VAL A 116 0.55 -0.52 8.20
C VAL A 116 1.61 0.58 8.19
N ALA A 117 1.72 1.35 7.10
CA ALA A 117 2.61 2.51 7.02
C ALA A 117 2.25 3.64 8.00
N GLN A 118 1.05 3.64 8.59
CA GLN A 118 0.66 4.62 9.60
C GLN A 118 0.91 4.14 11.04
N TRP A 119 1.37 2.89 11.24
CA TRP A 119 1.61 2.36 12.58
C TRP A 119 2.94 2.85 13.14
N PRO A 120 2.94 3.61 14.25
CA PRO A 120 4.18 4.15 14.84
C PRO A 120 5.16 3.04 15.23
N PHE A 121 4.65 1.88 15.63
CA PHE A 121 5.45 0.71 15.99
C PHE A 121 6.27 0.15 14.82
N LEU A 122 5.85 0.40 13.58
CA LEU A 122 6.50 -0.11 12.37
C LEU A 122 7.27 0.98 11.61
N ALA A 123 7.43 2.17 12.20
CA ALA A 123 8.16 3.27 11.57
C ALA A 123 9.58 2.84 11.17
N ASP A 124 10.28 2.12 12.04
CA ASP A 124 11.64 1.63 11.81
C ASP A 124 11.75 0.53 10.73
N TRP A 125 10.63 -0.11 10.36
CA TRP A 125 10.58 -1.14 9.30
C TRP A 125 10.10 -0.61 7.95
N GLN A 126 9.64 0.64 7.87
CA GLN A 126 9.22 1.24 6.60
C GLN A 126 10.41 1.45 5.64
N GLU A 127 11.59 1.79 6.16
CA GLU A 127 12.81 1.92 5.35
C GLU A 127 13.20 0.58 4.71
N THR A 128 13.10 -0.53 5.45
CA THR A 128 13.43 -1.88 4.96
C THR A 128 12.43 -2.39 3.91
N ILE A 129 11.14 -2.05 4.01
CA ILE A 129 10.12 -2.45 3.02
C ILE A 129 10.35 -1.72 1.68
N LEU A 130 10.84 -0.47 1.72
CA LEU A 130 11.15 0.29 0.53
C LEU A 130 12.41 -0.22 -0.19
N GLU A 131 13.40 -0.76 0.54
CA GLU A 131 14.63 -1.33 -0.07
C GLU A 131 14.40 -2.66 -0.81
N VAL A 132 13.46 -3.50 -0.37
CA VAL A 132 13.16 -4.79 -1.02
C VAL A 132 12.25 -4.62 -2.24
N ALA A 133 11.46 -3.55 -2.29
CA ALA A 133 10.67 -3.17 -3.44
C ALA A 133 11.52 -2.39 -4.47
N GLN A 134 12.43 -3.07 -5.16
CA GLN A 134 13.01 -2.52 -6.39
C GLN A 134 11.85 -2.05 -7.30
N PRO A 135 11.76 -0.77 -7.67
CA PRO A 135 10.72 -0.29 -8.54
C PRO A 135 10.97 -0.87 -9.94
N SER A 136 10.44 -2.07 -10.19
CA SER A 136 10.27 -2.56 -11.55
C SER A 136 9.42 -1.51 -12.26
N LYS A 137 9.94 -0.83 -13.28
CA LYS A 137 9.18 0.17 -14.06
C LYS A 137 7.79 -0.37 -14.37
N SER A 138 6.75 0.46 -14.25
CA SER A 138 5.39 -0.01 -14.48
C SER A 138 5.24 -0.48 -15.94
N ASP A 139 4.39 -1.46 -16.21
CA ASP A 139 4.11 -1.91 -17.58
C ASP A 139 3.64 -0.76 -18.48
N PHE A 140 3.02 0.26 -17.88
CA PHE A 140 2.64 1.48 -18.56
C PHE A 140 3.87 2.35 -18.91
N LEU A 141 4.82 2.52 -17.99
CA LEU A 141 6.06 3.26 -18.25
C LEU A 141 6.92 2.58 -19.33
N LEU A 142 7.02 1.26 -19.30
CA LEU A 142 7.72 0.50 -20.36
C LEU A 142 7.07 0.71 -21.74
N LYS A 143 5.74 0.74 -21.81
CA LYS A 143 5.00 1.06 -23.06
C LYS A 143 5.14 2.52 -23.48
N LEU A 144 5.28 3.43 -22.51
CA LEU A 144 5.47 4.85 -22.73
C LEU A 144 6.87 5.12 -23.31
N GLU A 145 7.91 4.53 -22.73
CA GLU A 145 9.31 4.67 -23.19
C GLU A 145 9.53 4.08 -24.59
N ALA A 146 8.85 2.97 -24.92
CA ALA A 146 8.92 2.34 -26.24
C ALA A 146 8.31 3.17 -27.38
N LYS A 147 7.67 4.31 -27.08
CA LYS A 147 6.98 5.16 -28.05
C LYS A 147 7.77 6.43 -28.38
N PRO A 148 7.63 6.99 -29.59
CA PRO A 148 8.24 8.27 -29.95
C PRO A 148 7.80 9.41 -28.99
N PRO A 149 8.68 10.38 -28.66
CA PRO A 149 8.39 11.44 -27.67
C PRO A 149 7.08 12.20 -27.88
N ASN A 150 6.68 12.40 -29.15
CA ASN A 150 5.44 13.03 -29.56
C ASN A 150 4.18 12.17 -29.26
N GLU A 151 4.30 10.83 -29.25
CA GLU A 151 3.21 9.91 -28.88
C GLU A 151 3.12 9.67 -27.36
N ARG A 152 4.23 9.81 -26.63
CA ARG A 152 4.27 9.60 -25.17
C ARG A 152 3.30 10.50 -24.43
N ARG A 153 3.30 11.79 -24.77
CA ARG A 153 2.41 12.78 -24.13
C ARG A 153 0.93 12.45 -24.32
N LEU A 154 0.54 11.95 -25.49
CA LEU A 154 -0.84 11.55 -25.79
C LEU A 154 -1.25 10.31 -24.99
N LEU A 155 -0.35 9.34 -24.84
CA LEU A 155 -0.60 8.13 -24.04
C LEU A 155 -0.73 8.44 -22.55
N LEU A 156 0.15 9.30 -22.03
CA LEU A 156 0.10 9.77 -20.64
C LEU A 156 -1.20 10.53 -20.36
N LEU A 157 -1.62 11.37 -21.30
CA LEU A 157 -2.88 12.10 -21.22
C LEU A 157 -4.09 11.16 -21.19
N ALA A 158 -4.15 10.20 -22.13
CA ALA A 158 -5.22 9.21 -22.17
C ALA A 158 -5.27 8.36 -20.89
N HIS A 159 -4.10 8.05 -20.31
CA HIS A 159 -4.01 7.33 -19.04
C HIS A 159 -4.54 8.12 -17.86
N VAL A 160 -4.08 9.36 -17.66
CA VAL A 160 -4.55 10.25 -16.59
C VAL A 160 -6.06 10.46 -16.69
N ARG A 161 -6.55 10.75 -17.89
CA ARG A 161 -7.98 10.93 -18.18
C ARG A 161 -8.81 9.70 -17.82
N ARG A 162 -8.32 8.49 -18.15
CA ARG A 162 -8.97 7.23 -17.76
C ARG A 162 -9.02 7.04 -16.24
N GLN A 163 -7.96 7.38 -15.51
CA GLN A 163 -7.97 7.28 -14.05
C GLN A 163 -8.98 8.25 -13.43
N VAL A 164 -9.04 9.50 -13.90
CA VAL A 164 -10.03 10.49 -13.47
C VAL A 164 -11.46 10.01 -13.76
N ALA A 165 -11.71 9.49 -14.97
CA ALA A 165 -13.01 8.98 -15.36
C ALA A 165 -13.48 7.81 -14.48
N GLN A 166 -12.58 6.88 -14.15
CA GLN A 166 -12.87 5.76 -13.27
C GLN A 166 -13.22 6.20 -11.85
N VAL A 167 -12.50 7.19 -11.30
CA VAL A 167 -12.74 7.71 -9.95
C VAL A 167 -14.07 8.46 -9.87
N LEU A 168 -14.39 9.25 -10.90
CA LEU A 168 -15.61 10.06 -10.94
C LEU A 168 -16.83 9.32 -11.52
N GLY A 169 -16.69 8.04 -11.90
CA GLY A 169 -17.77 7.26 -12.50
C GLY A 169 -18.22 7.76 -13.87
N ILE A 170 -17.34 8.45 -14.61
CA ILE A 170 -17.63 8.97 -15.95
C ILE A 170 -17.39 7.87 -16.98
N SER A 171 -18.43 7.51 -17.74
CA SER A 171 -18.40 6.38 -18.69
C SER A 171 -17.49 6.63 -19.91
N ASP A 172 -17.39 7.88 -20.37
CA ASP A 172 -16.52 8.26 -21.49
C ASP A 172 -15.37 9.15 -21.01
N PRO A 173 -14.13 8.62 -20.92
CA PRO A 173 -12.99 9.43 -20.53
C PRO A 173 -12.76 10.63 -21.48
N GLU A 174 -13.03 10.48 -22.78
CA GLU A 174 -12.77 11.52 -23.78
C GLU A 174 -13.70 12.72 -23.65
N SER A 175 -14.82 12.60 -22.93
CA SER A 175 -15.71 13.71 -22.62
C SER A 175 -15.11 14.70 -21.62
N ILE A 176 -14.00 14.35 -20.95
CA ILE A 176 -13.35 15.20 -19.94
C ILE A 176 -12.39 16.18 -20.63
N ALA A 177 -12.77 17.45 -20.61
CA ALA A 177 -11.95 18.55 -21.12
C ALA A 177 -10.67 18.75 -20.27
N MET A 178 -9.56 19.05 -20.94
CA MET A 178 -8.24 19.14 -20.32
C MET A 178 -8.07 20.32 -19.35
N ASP A 179 -8.87 21.37 -19.56
CA ASP A 179 -8.80 22.64 -18.83
C ASP A 179 -9.77 22.72 -17.66
N THR A 180 -10.66 21.74 -17.53
CA THR A 180 -11.66 21.68 -16.45
C THR A 180 -10.98 21.28 -15.14
N GLY A 181 -11.31 21.99 -14.06
CA GLY A 181 -10.83 21.66 -12.73
C GLY A 181 -11.41 20.33 -12.24
N PHE A 182 -10.60 19.53 -11.54
CA PHE A 182 -11.07 18.28 -10.94
C PHE A 182 -12.24 18.50 -9.98
N PHE A 183 -12.20 19.56 -9.17
CA PHE A 183 -13.28 19.93 -8.26
C PHE A 183 -14.55 20.36 -9.00
N ASP A 184 -14.42 21.00 -10.17
CA ASP A 184 -15.55 21.35 -11.03
C ASP A 184 -16.22 20.10 -11.64
N LEU A 185 -15.46 19.01 -11.79
CA LEU A 185 -15.95 17.69 -12.23
C LEU A 185 -16.57 16.87 -11.09
N GLY A 186 -16.65 17.41 -9.87
CA GLY A 186 -17.20 16.73 -8.71
C GLY A 186 -16.18 15.93 -7.90
N MET A 187 -14.88 16.18 -8.08
CA MET A 187 -13.85 15.62 -7.20
C MET A 187 -13.94 16.27 -5.81
N ASP A 188 -13.84 15.44 -4.78
CA ASP A 188 -13.81 15.77 -3.36
C ASP A 188 -12.52 15.25 -2.70
N SER A 189 -12.41 15.39 -1.38
CA SER A 189 -11.22 14.94 -0.64
C SER A 189 -10.99 13.43 -0.70
N LEU A 190 -12.05 12.61 -0.84
CA LEU A 190 -11.92 11.16 -0.89
C LEU A 190 -11.45 10.72 -2.27
N THR A 191 -12.13 11.19 -3.32
CA THR A 191 -11.79 10.91 -4.72
C THR A 191 -10.42 11.48 -5.12
N SER A 192 -9.96 12.56 -4.48
CA SER A 192 -8.58 13.06 -4.65
C SER A 192 -7.53 12.05 -4.19
N VAL A 193 -7.77 11.37 -3.07
CA VAL A 193 -6.88 10.33 -2.54
C VAL A 193 -6.94 9.08 -3.41
N GLU A 194 -8.13 8.68 -3.86
CA GLU A 194 -8.30 7.54 -4.76
C GLU A 194 -7.58 7.74 -6.10
N LEU A 195 -7.67 8.95 -6.69
CA LEU A 195 -6.96 9.31 -7.91
C LEU A 195 -5.45 9.22 -7.71
N ARG A 196 -4.92 9.78 -6.62
CA ARG A 196 -3.51 9.67 -6.26
C ARG A 196 -3.08 8.22 -6.18
N ASN A 197 -3.80 7.38 -5.43
CA ASN A 197 -3.43 5.98 -5.22
C ASN A 197 -3.43 5.18 -6.54
N LYS A 198 -4.43 5.41 -7.41
CA LYS A 198 -4.48 4.81 -8.75
C LYS A 198 -3.31 5.23 -9.64
N LEU A 199 -2.93 6.52 -9.61
CA LEU A 199 -1.80 7.03 -10.39
C LEU A 199 -0.47 6.50 -9.83
N GLN A 200 -0.29 6.52 -8.52
CA GLN A 200 0.89 5.97 -7.84
C GLN A 200 1.07 4.48 -8.16
N SER A 201 -0.01 3.68 -8.11
CA SER A 201 0.03 2.26 -8.46
C SER A 201 0.35 2.02 -9.94
N SER A 202 -0.31 2.76 -10.85
CA SER A 202 -0.15 2.57 -12.29
C SER A 202 1.16 3.10 -12.86
N LEU A 203 1.72 4.15 -12.27
CA LEU A 203 3.01 4.73 -12.67
C LEU A 203 4.17 4.19 -11.83
N LYS A 204 3.90 3.52 -10.71
CA LYS A 204 4.90 3.11 -9.70
C LYS A 204 5.78 4.28 -9.25
N LEU A 205 5.16 5.45 -9.03
CA LEU A 205 5.80 6.67 -8.54
C LEU A 205 5.25 7.05 -7.16
N SER A 206 6.11 7.56 -6.28
CA SER A 206 5.65 8.18 -5.04
C SER A 206 5.04 9.54 -5.35
N LEU A 207 3.75 9.74 -5.02
CA LEU A 207 3.05 11.00 -5.28
C LEU A 207 2.72 11.73 -3.97
N PRO A 208 2.86 13.06 -3.90
CA PRO A 208 2.41 13.85 -2.75
C PRO A 208 0.90 13.69 -2.50
N SER A 209 0.47 13.79 -1.25
CA SER A 209 -0.95 13.77 -0.88
C SER A 209 -1.74 14.95 -1.45
N THR A 210 -1.05 16.03 -1.81
CA THR A 210 -1.62 17.27 -2.36
C THR A 210 -1.67 17.29 -3.89
N ILE A 211 -1.30 16.21 -4.59
CA ILE A 211 -1.14 16.23 -6.06
C ILE A 211 -2.37 16.74 -6.82
N ALA A 212 -3.58 16.38 -6.40
CA ALA A 212 -4.82 16.83 -7.04
C ALA A 212 -5.17 18.30 -6.72
N LEU A 213 -4.59 18.87 -5.66
CA LEU A 213 -4.70 20.29 -5.29
C LEU A 213 -3.63 21.13 -5.99
N ASP A 214 -2.40 20.62 -6.04
CA ASP A 214 -1.26 21.29 -6.67
C ASP A 214 -1.40 21.33 -8.20
N TYR A 215 -2.02 20.29 -8.78
CA TYR A 215 -2.26 20.14 -10.21
C TYR A 215 -3.74 19.84 -10.48
N PRO A 216 -4.65 20.82 -10.30
CA PRO A 216 -6.09 20.58 -10.26
C PRO A 216 -6.74 20.33 -11.63
N LYS A 217 -5.97 20.10 -12.69
CA LYS A 217 -6.44 19.87 -14.05
C LYS A 217 -5.65 18.75 -14.71
N ILE A 218 -6.28 18.06 -15.66
CA ILE A 218 -5.62 16.99 -16.44
C ILE A 218 -4.32 17.50 -17.08
N LYS A 219 -4.36 18.68 -17.71
CA LYS A 219 -3.17 19.24 -18.38
C LYS A 219 -2.01 19.49 -17.42
N ASP A 220 -2.30 19.96 -16.20
CA ASP A 220 -1.30 20.36 -15.23
C ASP A 220 -0.62 19.11 -14.65
N MET A 221 -1.43 18.08 -14.38
CA MET A 221 -0.94 16.80 -13.88
C MET A 221 -0.15 16.02 -14.95
N VAL A 222 -0.58 16.06 -16.21
CA VAL A 222 0.19 15.50 -17.34
C VAL A 222 1.51 16.26 -17.53
N ASN A 223 1.54 17.58 -17.35
CA ASN A 223 2.78 18.35 -17.41
C ASN A 223 3.73 18.00 -16.26
N TYR A 224 3.22 17.86 -15.05
CA TYR A 224 3.99 17.42 -13.89
C TYR A 224 4.63 16.06 -14.15
N PHE A 225 3.82 15.09 -14.58
CA PHE A 225 4.30 13.77 -14.94
C PHE A 225 5.26 13.78 -16.12
N ALA A 226 5.01 14.56 -17.17
CA ALA A 226 5.95 14.67 -18.28
C ALA A 226 7.30 15.23 -17.80
N LYS A 227 7.30 16.18 -16.86
CA LYS A 227 8.54 16.72 -16.30
C LYS A 227 9.26 15.69 -15.43
N ASP A 228 8.60 15.05 -14.48
CA ASP A 228 9.22 14.06 -13.58
C ASP A 228 9.61 12.75 -14.30
N LEU A 229 8.79 12.26 -15.24
CA LEU A 229 9.03 11.02 -15.98
C LEU A 229 10.01 11.17 -17.15
N LEU A 230 10.13 12.36 -17.76
CA LEU A 230 11.10 12.59 -18.84
C LEU A 230 12.46 13.11 -18.34
N ILE A 231 12.58 13.56 -17.08
CA ILE A 231 13.90 13.78 -16.45
C ILE A 231 14.66 12.45 -16.27
N LEU A 232 14.00 11.30 -16.39
CA LEU A 232 14.65 9.99 -16.48
C LEU A 232 15.24 9.67 -17.88
N GLU A 233 15.17 10.59 -18.86
CA GLU A 233 15.87 10.45 -20.15
C GLU A 233 16.94 11.53 -20.43
N GLU A 234 17.05 12.60 -19.64
CA GLU A 234 18.15 13.58 -19.81
C GLU A 234 19.38 13.31 -18.91
N ASN A 235 19.31 12.36 -17.98
CA ASN A 235 20.42 12.09 -17.05
C ASN A 235 21.32 10.88 -17.40
N ASP A 236 21.25 10.33 -18.63
CA ASP A 236 22.14 9.23 -19.04
C ASP A 236 22.84 9.41 -20.40
N SER A 237 23.03 10.66 -20.85
CA SER A 237 23.96 10.94 -21.96
C SER A 237 24.80 12.22 -21.89
N ASP A 238 24.67 13.07 -20.86
CA ASP A 238 25.49 14.29 -20.75
C ASP A 238 26.42 14.37 -19.51
N ASN A 239 26.53 13.31 -18.69
CA ASN A 239 27.46 13.31 -17.55
C ASN A 239 28.80 12.58 -17.79
N VAL A 240 29.31 12.61 -19.03
CA VAL A 240 30.69 12.16 -19.34
C VAL A 240 31.64 13.35 -19.62
N ASN A 241 31.18 14.60 -19.53
CA ASN A 241 32.04 15.75 -19.90
C ASN A 241 32.21 16.86 -18.85
N SER A 242 31.74 16.66 -17.60
CA SER A 242 31.96 17.59 -16.48
C SER A 242 33.10 17.13 -15.55
N ASP A 243 33.29 15.83 -15.37
CA ASP A 243 34.34 15.26 -14.50
C ASP A 243 35.75 15.29 -15.10
N SER A 244 35.87 15.38 -16.42
CA SER A 244 37.16 15.47 -17.11
C SER A 244 37.78 16.87 -17.04
N GLN A 245 36.98 17.94 -16.91
CA GLN A 245 37.51 19.31 -16.77
C GLN A 245 37.86 19.68 -15.32
N GLN A 246 37.13 19.16 -14.31
CA GLN A 246 37.47 19.38 -12.90
C GLN A 246 38.72 18.59 -12.47
N ASN A 247 38.91 17.35 -12.94
CA ASN A 247 40.15 16.60 -12.66
C ASN A 247 41.39 17.20 -13.35
N LEU A 248 41.25 17.79 -14.55
CA LEU A 248 42.36 18.49 -15.21
C LEU A 248 42.75 19.80 -14.51
N GLN A 249 41.81 20.48 -13.84
CA GLN A 249 42.14 21.67 -13.04
C GLN A 249 42.79 21.33 -11.70
N LEU A 250 42.34 20.27 -11.02
CA LEU A 250 42.91 19.83 -9.75
C LEU A 250 44.35 19.30 -9.91
N ASP A 251 44.64 18.53 -10.98
CA ASP A 251 46.00 18.06 -11.27
C ASP A 251 46.95 19.20 -11.65
N ARG A 252 46.44 20.25 -12.32
CA ARG A 252 47.25 21.42 -12.71
C ARG A 252 47.61 22.27 -11.49
N ILE A 253 46.67 22.46 -10.57
CA ILE A 253 46.91 23.17 -9.30
C ILE A 253 47.85 22.37 -8.39
N ALA A 254 47.72 21.04 -8.35
CA ALA A 254 48.63 20.19 -7.58
C ALA A 254 50.07 20.22 -8.15
N LYS A 255 50.24 20.25 -9.47
CA LYS A 255 51.56 20.40 -10.12
C LYS A 255 52.21 21.76 -9.86
N GLU A 256 51.46 22.86 -9.96
CA GLU A 256 51.99 24.21 -9.68
C GLU A 256 52.40 24.38 -8.21
N LEU A 257 51.66 23.78 -7.26
CA LEU A 257 52.04 23.78 -5.85
C LEU A 257 53.29 22.92 -5.57
N ALA A 258 53.45 21.79 -6.26
CA ALA A 258 54.62 20.93 -6.11
C ALA A 258 55.91 21.54 -6.69
N GLU A 259 55.82 22.31 -7.79
CA GLU A 259 56.97 23.05 -8.34
C GLU A 259 57.36 24.24 -7.46
N LYS A 260 56.39 24.96 -6.87
CA LYS A 260 56.66 26.08 -5.95
C LYS A 260 57.32 25.65 -4.64
N LEU A 261 57.06 24.43 -4.17
CA LEU A 261 57.64 23.88 -2.94
C LEU A 261 59.01 23.21 -3.14
N ARG A 262 59.43 22.94 -4.38
CA ARG A 262 60.77 22.42 -4.70
C ARG A 262 61.79 23.50 -5.10
N GLY A 263 61.38 24.77 -5.11
CA GLY A 263 62.20 25.92 -5.47
C GLY A 263 62.55 26.88 -4.32
N ILE A 264 62.34 26.47 -3.06
CA ILE A 264 62.76 27.16 -1.83
C ILE A 264 63.64 26.20 -1.04
#